data_AF-A0A7M1Q171-F1
#
_entry.id   AF-A0A7M1Q171-F1
#
_cell.length_a   1.000
_cell.length_b   1.000
_cell.length_c   1.000
_cell.angle_alpha   90.00
_cell.angle_beta   90.00
_cell.angle_gamma   90.00
#
_symmetry.space_group_name_H-M   'P 1'
#
loop_
_entity.id
_entity.type
_entity.pdbx_description
1 polymer ?
#
loop_
_entity_poly.entity_id
_entity_poly.type
_entity_poly.pdbx_seq_one_letter_code
_entity_poly.pdbx_strand_id
1 'polypeptide(L)'
;MSCTIKPIGSLQITRNVITGLVNEKYQPALKKLELFSHLLLIIDNPKNNDKENTHFHNSAIYILTAQIENITDNKICLNATVNFKGKYNIYDIKPYFPCEDRVFEAKITENTIYQESLIKKLINKQLIQQSKELKIKGYIQKNQDGYFLDLSQYPKDIIEQYSKFSHLRVIWQFSRFSKDKHKRVLLVNPPYENAPKSGLFATRSPVRPNPIAITVVKIKEVDILNKLMAVSDLDSFNNTPILDIVPYIPQKDFVESFFVPSYLAHWPKYFQDIKKEFKIQKRFLSI
;
A
#
# COMPACT_ATOMS: atom_id res chain seq x y z
N MET A 1 -1.52 20.09 -7.77
CA MET A 1 -2.23 18.95 -8.40
C MET A 1 -2.60 17.93 -7.34
N SER A 2 -3.68 17.19 -7.55
CA SER A 2 -4.26 16.29 -6.55
C SER A 2 -4.95 15.08 -7.17
N CYS A 3 -5.16 14.05 -6.36
CA CYS A 3 -5.90 12.85 -6.72
C CYS A 3 -7.17 12.73 -5.88
N THR A 4 -8.34 12.89 -6.49
CA THR A 4 -9.62 12.68 -5.83
C THR A 4 -9.90 11.19 -5.67
N ILE A 5 -10.21 10.76 -4.44
CA ILE A 5 -10.63 9.38 -4.15
C ILE A 5 -12.06 9.34 -3.62
N LYS A 6 -12.78 8.26 -3.91
CA LYS A 6 -14.17 8.04 -3.50
C LYS A 6 -14.30 6.78 -2.64
N PRO A 7 -15.06 6.81 -1.54
CA PRO A 7 -15.32 5.60 -0.77
C PRO A 7 -15.97 4.49 -1.63
N ILE A 8 -15.50 3.27 -1.47
CA ILE A 8 -16.09 2.05 -2.02
C ILE A 8 -16.87 1.24 -0.98
N GLY A 9 -16.77 1.63 0.29
CA GLY A 9 -17.38 0.97 1.41
C GLY A 9 -17.05 1.66 2.73
N SER A 10 -17.37 0.99 3.84
CA SER A 10 -17.04 1.45 5.19
C SER A 10 -16.45 0.31 6.02
N LEU A 11 -15.57 0.66 6.94
CA LEU A 11 -14.95 -0.25 7.90
C LEU A 11 -15.45 0.12 9.29
N GLN A 12 -15.96 -0.86 10.03
CA GLN A 12 -16.29 -0.73 11.44
C GLN A 12 -15.27 -1.52 12.26
N ILE A 13 -14.63 -0.85 13.22
CA ILE A 13 -13.68 -1.46 14.15
C ILE A 13 -14.23 -1.35 15.56
N THR A 14 -14.48 -2.50 16.18
CA THR A 14 -14.87 -2.65 17.59
C THR A 14 -13.83 -3.49 18.33
N ARG A 15 -13.92 -3.62 19.66
CA ARG A 15 -12.85 -4.21 20.50
C ARG A 15 -12.28 -5.53 19.96
N ASN A 16 -13.13 -6.41 19.40
CA ASN A 16 -12.70 -7.73 18.92
C ASN A 16 -13.16 -8.03 17.49
N VAL A 17 -13.79 -7.08 16.79
CA VAL A 17 -14.40 -7.35 15.47
C VAL A 17 -14.09 -6.21 14.52
N ILE A 18 -13.46 -6.55 13.39
CA ILE A 18 -13.26 -5.66 12.26
C ILE A 18 -14.17 -6.13 11.13
N THR A 19 -15.04 -5.25 10.66
CA THR A 19 -16.02 -5.57 9.60
C THR A 19 -15.96 -4.52 8.51
N GLY A 20 -15.62 -4.95 7.30
CA GLY A 20 -15.78 -4.15 6.08
C GLY A 20 -17.14 -4.38 5.45
N LEU A 21 -17.83 -3.30 5.07
CA LEU A 21 -19.04 -3.33 4.26
C LEU A 21 -18.76 -2.64 2.92
N VAL A 22 -18.94 -3.36 1.83
CA VAL A 22 -18.71 -2.87 0.46
C VAL A 22 -20.03 -2.41 -0.14
N ASN A 23 -20.05 -1.21 -0.73
CA ASN A 23 -21.25 -0.67 -1.34
C ASN A 23 -21.70 -1.56 -2.50
N GLU A 24 -23.01 -1.68 -2.71
CA GLU A 24 -23.65 -2.55 -3.70
C GLU A 24 -22.98 -2.51 -5.08
N LYS A 25 -22.74 -1.29 -5.57
CA LYS A 25 -22.05 -1.04 -6.85
C LYS A 25 -20.71 -1.78 -6.98
N TYR A 26 -19.96 -2.00 -5.91
CA TYR A 26 -18.63 -2.59 -5.95
C TYR A 26 -18.58 -4.06 -5.50
N GLN A 27 -19.69 -4.65 -5.06
CA GLN A 27 -19.73 -6.05 -4.60
C GLN A 27 -19.22 -7.06 -5.65
N PRO A 28 -19.49 -6.91 -6.97
CA PRO A 28 -18.92 -7.82 -7.97
C PRO A 28 -17.38 -7.89 -7.94
N ALA A 29 -16.70 -6.84 -7.45
CA ALA A 29 -15.25 -6.80 -7.34
C ALA A 29 -14.68 -7.67 -6.22
N LEU A 30 -15.51 -8.24 -5.34
CA LEU A 30 -15.09 -9.17 -4.27
C LEU A 30 -14.89 -10.61 -4.75
N LYS A 31 -15.38 -10.96 -5.94
CA LYS A 31 -15.30 -12.32 -6.48
C LYS A 31 -13.86 -12.88 -6.40
N LYS A 32 -13.68 -14.03 -5.74
CA LYS A 32 -12.38 -14.72 -5.54
C LYS A 32 -11.46 -14.09 -4.50
N LEU A 33 -11.89 -13.04 -3.79
CA LEU A 33 -11.10 -12.46 -2.70
C LEU A 33 -10.97 -13.44 -1.52
N GLU A 34 -11.97 -14.31 -1.33
CA GLU A 34 -11.99 -15.36 -0.31
C GLU A 34 -10.87 -16.40 -0.47
N LEU A 35 -10.24 -16.46 -1.65
CA LEU A 35 -9.10 -17.35 -1.90
C LEU A 35 -7.78 -16.82 -1.32
N PHE A 36 -7.77 -15.60 -0.77
CA PHE A 36 -6.62 -15.00 -0.10
C PHE A 36 -6.82 -15.06 1.41
N SER A 37 -5.73 -15.32 2.13
CA SER A 37 -5.73 -15.25 3.59
C SER A 37 -5.75 -13.82 4.13
N HIS A 38 -5.13 -12.88 3.40
CA HIS A 38 -4.90 -11.51 3.87
C HIS A 38 -5.16 -10.52 2.75
N LEU A 39 -5.47 -9.28 3.16
CA LEU A 39 -5.65 -8.14 2.28
C LEU A 39 -5.01 -6.88 2.86
N LEU A 40 -4.83 -5.88 2.00
CA LEU A 40 -4.53 -4.50 2.34
C LEU A 40 -5.79 -3.66 2.12
N LEU A 41 -6.27 -2.99 3.16
CA LEU A 41 -7.31 -1.97 3.05
C LEU A 41 -6.66 -0.59 3.01
N ILE A 42 -7.09 0.23 2.05
CA ILE A 42 -6.83 1.67 2.08
C ILE A 42 -8.02 2.32 2.74
N ILE A 43 -7.84 2.86 3.94
CA ILE A 43 -8.91 3.48 4.73
C ILE A 43 -8.58 4.93 5.06
N ASP A 44 -9.56 5.64 5.63
CA ASP A 44 -9.29 6.89 6.32
C ASP A 44 -8.16 6.73 7.35
N ASN A 45 -7.25 7.72 7.39
CA ASN A 45 -6.30 7.75 8.49
C ASN A 45 -7.05 7.84 9.83
N PRO A 46 -6.85 6.90 10.77
CA PRO A 46 -7.57 6.81 12.05
C PRO A 46 -7.39 7.97 13.04
N LYS A 47 -6.81 9.10 12.62
CA LYS A 47 -6.64 10.30 13.43
C LYS A 47 -7.98 10.88 13.87
N ASN A 48 -8.39 10.55 15.10
CA ASN A 48 -9.14 11.45 15.98
C ASN A 48 -9.34 10.99 17.44
N ASN A 49 -8.91 9.79 17.88
CA ASN A 49 -9.24 9.35 19.26
C ASN A 49 -8.11 8.84 20.17
N ASP A 50 -6.92 8.46 19.67
CA ASP A 50 -5.88 7.87 20.54
C ASP A 50 -4.54 8.61 20.43
N LYS A 51 -4.07 9.12 21.57
CA LYS A 51 -2.81 9.88 21.75
C LYS A 51 -1.53 9.02 21.65
N GLU A 52 -1.67 7.70 21.47
CA GLU A 52 -0.57 6.74 21.69
C GLU A 52 0.08 6.17 20.42
N ASN A 53 -0.48 6.34 19.22
CA ASN A 53 0.16 5.83 17.99
C ASN A 53 0.47 6.96 17.00
N THR A 54 1.57 7.66 17.22
CA THR A 54 1.92 8.88 16.48
C THR A 54 3.30 8.87 15.86
N HIS A 55 3.53 8.02 14.85
CA HIS A 55 4.86 7.93 14.23
C HIS A 55 4.98 8.53 12.81
N PHE A 56 3.93 8.62 11.97
CA PHE A 56 4.07 9.12 10.57
C PHE A 56 2.82 9.84 10.05
N HIS A 57 2.44 10.92 10.73
CA HIS A 57 1.05 11.36 10.76
C HIS A 57 0.61 12.35 9.68
N ASN A 58 1.39 12.65 8.63
CA ASN A 58 0.88 13.54 7.57
C ASN A 58 0.16 12.81 6.43
N SER A 59 -0.19 11.52 6.62
CA SER A 59 -0.95 10.77 5.63
C SER A 59 -2.43 11.06 5.72
N ALA A 60 -3.07 11.25 4.57
CA ALA A 60 -4.51 11.33 4.49
C ALA A 60 -5.14 9.93 4.60
N ILE A 61 -4.42 8.85 4.33
CA ILE A 61 -4.94 7.48 4.30
C ILE A 61 -4.14 6.58 5.25
N TYR A 62 -4.68 5.40 5.54
CA TYR A 62 -3.98 4.37 6.30
C TYR A 62 -4.10 3.03 5.57
N ILE A 63 -3.01 2.28 5.55
CA ILE A 63 -2.95 0.94 4.98
C ILE A 63 -3.08 -0.07 6.12
N LEU A 64 -4.21 -0.75 6.18
CA LEU A 64 -4.45 -1.81 7.14
C LEU A 64 -4.22 -3.16 6.47
N THR A 65 -3.19 -3.88 6.91
CA THR A 65 -3.04 -5.31 6.62
C THR A 65 -3.95 -6.09 7.56
N ALA A 66 -4.82 -6.94 7.02
CA ALA A 66 -5.76 -7.72 7.82
C ALA A 66 -5.93 -9.13 7.25
N GLN A 67 -6.13 -10.10 8.15
CA GLN A 67 -6.53 -11.45 7.81
C GLN A 67 -8.03 -11.48 7.47
N ILE A 68 -8.38 -12.21 6.42
CA ILE A 68 -9.77 -12.49 6.05
C ILE A 68 -10.24 -13.68 6.87
N GLU A 69 -11.28 -13.49 7.69
CA GLU A 69 -11.94 -14.57 8.41
C GLU A 69 -13.07 -15.17 7.57
N ASN A 70 -13.88 -14.32 6.96
CA ASN A 70 -15.01 -14.72 6.10
C ASN A 70 -15.44 -13.56 5.19
N ILE A 71 -16.02 -13.88 4.04
CA ILE A 71 -16.68 -12.94 3.14
C ILE A 71 -18.11 -13.46 2.85
N THR A 72 -19.12 -12.65 3.14
CA THR A 72 -20.54 -12.96 2.87
C THR A 72 -21.18 -11.79 2.12
N ASP A 73 -21.61 -12.02 0.88
CA ASP A 73 -22.21 -11.02 -0.01
C ASP A 73 -21.39 -9.72 -0.12
N ASN A 74 -21.67 -8.76 0.75
CA ASN A 74 -21.07 -7.43 0.81
C ASN A 74 -20.20 -7.18 2.04
N LYS A 75 -20.13 -8.14 2.95
CA LYS A 75 -19.46 -8.03 4.25
C LYS A 75 -18.17 -8.85 4.24
N ILE A 76 -17.10 -8.25 4.75
CA ILE A 76 -15.79 -8.87 4.96
C ILE A 76 -15.51 -8.85 6.47
N CYS A 77 -15.46 -10.02 7.08
CA CYS A 77 -15.01 -10.19 8.46
C CYS A 77 -13.48 -10.31 8.48
N LEU A 78 -12.85 -9.52 9.35
CA LEU A 78 -11.41 -9.34 9.37
C LEU A 78 -10.85 -9.48 10.78
N ASN A 79 -9.62 -10.00 10.85
CA ASN A 79 -8.80 -9.98 12.05
C ASN A 79 -7.51 -9.19 11.80
N ALA A 80 -7.21 -8.24 12.68
CA ALA A 80 -5.97 -7.47 12.66
C ALA A 80 -5.69 -6.86 14.03
N THR A 81 -4.42 -6.71 14.38
CA THR A 81 -4.00 -5.97 15.56
C THR A 81 -4.02 -4.47 15.27
N VAL A 82 -5.06 -3.79 15.74
CA VAL A 82 -5.23 -2.33 15.63
C VAL A 82 -5.46 -1.74 17.02
N ASN A 83 -4.99 -0.51 17.23
CA ASN A 83 -5.15 0.19 18.50
C ASN A 83 -6.16 1.36 18.42
N PHE A 84 -6.97 1.42 17.37
CA PHE A 84 -7.96 2.46 17.14
C PHE A 84 -9.33 1.82 16.90
N LYS A 85 -10.40 2.58 17.18
CA LYS A 85 -11.80 2.12 17.04
C LYS A 85 -12.62 3.18 16.35
N GLY A 86 -13.68 2.75 15.66
CA GLY A 86 -14.64 3.64 15.02
C GLY A 86 -15.07 3.18 13.65
N LYS A 87 -15.67 4.11 12.91
CA LYS A 87 -16.12 3.92 11.53
C LYS A 87 -15.23 4.72 10.59
N TYR A 88 -14.76 4.07 9.53
CA TYR A 88 -13.85 4.64 8.54
C TYR A 88 -14.37 4.38 7.13
N ASN A 89 -14.05 5.25 6.17
CA ASN A 89 -14.28 4.91 4.77
C ASN A 89 -13.23 3.92 4.28
N ILE A 90 -13.65 2.98 3.43
CA ILE A 90 -12.75 2.15 2.63
C ILE A 90 -12.64 2.79 1.25
N TYR A 91 -11.42 3.06 0.81
CA TYR A 91 -11.11 3.60 -0.51
C TYR A 91 -10.65 2.53 -1.49
N ASP A 92 -9.96 1.48 -1.03
CA ASP A 92 -9.57 0.37 -1.89
C ASP A 92 -9.28 -0.90 -1.09
N ILE A 93 -9.38 -2.05 -1.75
CA ILE A 93 -9.11 -3.37 -1.18
C ILE A 93 -8.15 -4.13 -2.10
N LYS A 94 -6.96 -4.48 -1.65
CA LYS A 94 -5.99 -5.25 -2.45
C LYS A 94 -5.70 -6.60 -1.78
N PRO A 95 -5.52 -7.70 -2.52
CA PRO A 95 -5.08 -8.95 -1.91
C PRO A 95 -3.64 -8.79 -1.42
N TYR A 96 -3.27 -9.39 -0.30
CA TYR A 96 -1.88 -9.44 0.15
C TYR A 96 -1.10 -10.42 -0.73
N PHE A 97 -0.04 -9.93 -1.38
CA PHE A 97 0.83 -10.76 -2.22
C PHE A 97 2.17 -10.92 -1.52
N PRO A 98 2.54 -12.11 -1.01
CA PRO A 98 3.79 -12.31 -0.28
C PRO A 98 5.03 -11.86 -1.08
N CYS A 99 5.04 -12.11 -2.39
CA CYS A 99 6.11 -11.67 -3.28
C CYS A 99 6.22 -10.14 -3.41
N GLU A 100 5.19 -9.36 -3.08
CA GLU A 100 5.22 -7.89 -3.12
C GLU A 100 5.31 -7.25 -1.73
N ASP A 101 4.69 -7.87 -0.73
CA ASP A 101 4.41 -7.28 0.56
C ASP A 101 5.22 -7.89 1.72
N ARG A 102 5.90 -9.03 1.50
CA ARG A 102 6.67 -9.72 2.55
C ARG A 102 8.16 -9.49 2.38
N VAL A 103 8.73 -8.65 3.25
CA VAL A 103 10.15 -8.31 3.25
C VAL A 103 10.83 -8.83 4.52
N PHE A 104 11.61 -9.91 4.40
CA PHE A 104 12.26 -10.51 5.58
C PHE A 104 13.48 -9.72 6.07
N GLU A 105 14.22 -9.07 5.16
CA GLU A 105 15.41 -8.27 5.49
C GLU A 105 15.08 -6.85 5.98
N ALA A 106 13.80 -6.53 6.17
CA ALA A 106 13.41 -5.20 6.59
C ALA A 106 13.95 -4.90 7.99
N LYS A 107 14.81 -3.89 8.06
CA LYS A 107 15.47 -3.39 9.27
C LYS A 107 15.16 -1.92 9.48
N ILE A 108 15.15 -1.54 10.75
CA ILE A 108 15.22 -0.16 11.25
C ILE A 108 16.66 0.02 11.73
N THR A 109 17.40 0.97 11.18
CA THR A 109 18.86 1.01 11.28
C THR A 109 19.39 1.64 12.58
N GLU A 110 18.53 2.11 13.49
CA GLU A 110 18.92 2.65 14.81
C GLU A 110 17.93 2.26 15.92
N ASN A 111 18.40 2.19 17.18
CA ASN A 111 17.55 1.99 18.37
C ASN A 111 16.57 3.17 18.54
N THR A 112 15.38 3.02 17.98
CA THR A 112 14.31 4.02 17.83
C THR A 112 13.62 4.48 19.13
N ILE A 113 14.12 4.09 20.30
CA ILE A 113 13.56 4.50 21.61
C ILE A 113 13.62 6.04 21.79
N TYR A 114 14.55 6.73 21.12
CA TYR A 114 14.78 8.18 21.25
C TYR A 114 13.78 9.09 20.48
N GLN A 115 12.88 8.54 19.66
CA GLN A 115 12.09 9.33 18.70
C GLN A 115 10.69 9.75 19.17
N GLU A 116 10.21 9.24 20.30
CA GLU A 116 8.85 9.52 20.78
C GLU A 116 8.59 11.00 21.12
N SER A 117 9.60 11.73 21.59
CA SER A 117 9.45 13.12 22.08
C SER A 117 9.52 14.16 20.96
N LEU A 118 10.35 13.94 19.94
CA LEU A 118 10.58 14.89 18.85
C LEU A 118 9.43 14.88 17.81
N ILE A 119 8.85 13.70 17.55
CA ILE A 119 7.78 13.50 16.57
C ILE A 119 6.44 14.11 17.04
N LYS A 120 6.19 14.15 18.35
CA LYS A 120 4.97 14.74 18.95
C LYS A 120 4.80 16.23 18.64
N LYS A 121 5.88 16.98 18.34
CA LYS A 121 5.85 18.45 18.20
C LYS A 121 5.38 18.94 16.82
N LEU A 122 5.35 18.10 15.78
CA LEU A 122 5.25 18.54 14.37
C LEU A 122 3.86 18.42 13.71
N ILE A 123 2.82 17.89 14.39
CA ILE A 123 1.64 17.32 13.70
C ILE A 123 0.34 18.15 13.77
N ASN A 124 0.30 19.30 14.46
CA ASN A 124 -0.96 20.06 14.63
C ASN A 124 -1.32 21.01 13.47
N LYS A 125 -2.23 20.61 12.57
CA LYS A 125 -3.48 21.36 12.21
C LYS A 125 -4.35 20.73 11.09
N GLN A 126 -5.67 20.74 11.34
CA GLN A 126 -6.85 20.88 10.42
C GLN A 126 -7.14 19.78 9.37
N LEU A 127 -8.37 19.56 8.87
CA LEU A 127 -9.79 19.67 9.29
C LEU A 127 -10.60 18.91 8.18
N ILE A 128 -11.86 18.59 8.46
CA ILE A 128 -12.75 17.65 7.73
C ILE A 128 -13.19 18.16 6.33
N GLN A 129 -13.25 17.26 5.33
CA GLN A 129 -13.99 17.46 4.06
C GLN A 129 -14.46 16.13 3.43
N GLN A 130 -15.65 16.15 2.82
CA GLN A 130 -16.41 14.98 2.30
C GLN A 130 -15.98 14.44 0.92
N SER A 131 -14.80 14.81 0.44
CA SER A 131 -14.08 14.08 -0.59
C SER A 131 -12.60 14.27 -0.32
N LYS A 132 -11.86 13.17 -0.11
CA LYS A 132 -10.44 13.28 0.23
C LYS A 132 -9.68 13.56 -1.06
N GLU A 133 -9.21 14.79 -1.18
CA GLU A 133 -8.29 15.22 -2.22
C GLU A 133 -6.87 14.89 -1.74
N LEU A 134 -6.28 13.82 -2.28
CA LEU A 134 -4.90 13.47 -1.95
C LEU A 134 -3.96 14.43 -2.65
N LYS A 135 -3.19 15.20 -1.87
CA LYS A 135 -2.12 16.04 -2.42
C LYS A 135 -1.02 15.17 -3.00
N ILE A 136 -0.52 15.52 -4.17
CA ILE A 136 0.70 14.92 -4.72
C ILE A 136 1.86 15.42 -3.87
N LYS A 137 2.66 14.52 -3.29
CA LYS A 137 3.77 14.83 -2.39
C LYS A 137 5.15 14.72 -3.05
N GLY A 138 5.22 14.25 -4.28
CA GLY A 138 6.47 14.03 -4.99
C GLY A 138 6.22 13.29 -6.29
N TYR A 139 7.30 12.89 -6.95
CA TYR A 139 7.23 12.16 -8.21
C TYR A 139 8.23 11.00 -8.21
N ILE A 140 7.84 9.89 -8.80
CA ILE A 140 8.75 8.80 -9.14
C ILE A 140 9.41 9.16 -10.45
N GLN A 141 10.73 9.34 -10.43
CA GLN A 141 11.56 9.52 -11.61
C GLN A 141 12.16 8.16 -12.02
N LYS A 142 12.10 7.86 -13.30
CA LYS A 142 12.66 6.65 -13.90
C LYS A 142 13.60 7.04 -15.03
N ASN A 143 14.86 6.66 -14.93
CA ASN A 143 15.89 6.87 -15.94
C ASN A 143 16.70 5.58 -16.16
N GLN A 144 17.85 5.67 -16.83
CA GLN A 144 18.71 4.52 -17.12
C GLN A 144 19.36 3.93 -15.85
N ASP A 145 19.58 4.73 -14.82
CA ASP A 145 20.24 4.34 -13.56
C ASP A 145 19.25 3.71 -12.56
N GLY A 146 17.95 3.82 -12.83
CA GLY A 146 16.90 3.14 -12.09
C GLY A 146 15.76 4.07 -11.67
N TYR A 147 15.34 3.92 -10.42
CA TYR A 147 14.19 4.62 -9.85
C TYR A 147 14.61 5.53 -8.71
N PHE A 148 14.06 6.74 -8.75
CA PHE A 148 14.31 7.78 -7.76
C PHE A 148 12.98 8.36 -7.29
N LEU A 149 12.88 8.65 -6.00
CA LEU A 149 11.78 9.41 -5.43
C LEU A 149 12.23 10.87 -5.32
N ASP A 150 11.60 11.75 -6.10
CA ASP A 150 11.70 13.21 -5.91
C ASP A 150 10.84 13.59 -4.71
N LEU A 151 11.52 13.95 -3.62
CA LEU A 151 10.94 14.33 -2.34
C LEU A 151 11.05 15.84 -2.09
N SER A 152 11.13 16.65 -3.15
CA SER A 152 11.23 18.11 -3.06
C SER A 152 10.18 18.75 -2.14
N GLN A 153 8.97 18.18 -2.09
CA GLN A 153 7.85 18.64 -1.26
C GLN A 153 7.87 18.11 0.19
N TYR A 154 8.78 17.18 0.52
CA TYR A 154 8.97 16.71 1.89
C TYR A 154 9.96 17.62 2.65
N PRO A 155 9.71 17.86 3.94
CA PRO A 155 10.71 18.44 4.85
C PRO A 155 11.96 17.55 4.97
N LYS A 156 13.15 18.14 5.13
CA LYS A 156 14.41 17.40 5.19
C LYS A 156 14.49 16.45 6.39
N ASP A 157 13.99 16.88 7.54
CA ASP A 157 13.88 16.09 8.77
C ASP A 157 13.05 14.82 8.58
N ILE A 158 11.99 14.88 7.76
CA ILE A 158 11.18 13.69 7.40
C ILE A 158 11.98 12.73 6.50
N ILE A 159 12.74 13.25 5.54
CA ILE A 159 13.60 12.44 4.67
C ILE A 159 14.71 11.75 5.50
N GLU A 160 15.30 12.47 6.44
CA GLU A 160 16.23 11.94 7.44
C GLU A 160 15.61 10.86 8.33
N GLN A 161 14.32 10.96 8.67
CA GLN A 161 13.65 9.86 9.37
C GLN A 161 13.47 8.64 8.46
N TYR A 162 13.09 8.84 7.19
CA TYR A 162 12.92 7.74 6.24
C TYR A 162 14.22 7.00 5.95
N SER A 163 15.37 7.68 5.95
CA SER A 163 16.68 7.05 5.73
C SER A 163 17.06 6.02 6.81
N LYS A 164 16.39 6.07 7.98
CA LYS A 164 16.56 5.10 9.07
C LYS A 164 15.83 3.77 8.84
N PHE A 165 15.11 3.65 7.74
CA PHE A 165 14.42 2.41 7.36
C PHE A 165 15.09 1.83 6.12
N SER A 166 15.27 0.51 6.12
CA SER A 166 15.77 -0.17 4.91
C SER A 166 14.75 -0.18 3.76
N HIS A 167 13.45 -0.12 4.09
CA HIS A 167 12.36 -0.23 3.12
C HIS A 167 11.24 0.75 3.43
N LEU A 168 10.57 1.21 2.36
CA LEU A 168 9.42 2.10 2.41
C LEU A 168 8.28 1.48 1.61
N ARG A 169 7.03 1.76 2.00
CA ARG A 169 5.86 1.64 1.13
C ARG A 169 5.64 2.96 0.44
N VAL A 170 5.78 2.97 -0.89
CA VAL A 170 5.43 4.10 -1.75
C VAL A 170 3.98 3.92 -2.18
N ILE A 171 3.15 4.91 -1.89
CA ILE A 171 1.77 4.99 -2.37
C ILE A 171 1.75 5.99 -3.52
N TRP A 172 1.37 5.54 -4.71
CA TRP A 172 1.49 6.31 -5.93
C TRP A 172 0.27 6.13 -6.83
N GLN A 173 0.09 7.02 -7.80
CA GLN A 173 -1.09 7.03 -8.66
C GLN A 173 -0.82 6.31 -9.99
N PHE A 174 -1.71 5.40 -10.39
CA PHE A 174 -1.75 4.87 -11.76
C PHE A 174 -2.21 5.96 -12.75
N SER A 175 -1.32 6.92 -13.05
CA SER A 175 -1.62 8.15 -13.79
C SER A 175 -2.29 7.91 -15.15
N ARG A 176 -1.87 6.85 -15.86
CA ARG A 176 -2.43 6.45 -17.17
C ARG A 176 -3.82 5.80 -17.09
N PHE A 177 -4.27 5.41 -15.91
CA PHE A 177 -5.55 4.70 -15.69
C PHE A 177 -6.60 5.57 -14.97
N SER A 178 -6.40 6.88 -14.91
CA SER A 178 -7.27 7.85 -14.22
C SER A 178 -8.57 8.23 -14.97
N LYS A 179 -8.75 7.79 -16.21
CA LYS A 179 -9.97 8.05 -17.01
C LYS A 179 -11.19 7.30 -16.47
N ASP A 180 -12.37 7.90 -16.55
CA ASP A 180 -13.59 7.34 -15.92
C ASP A 180 -14.02 5.97 -16.45
N LYS A 181 -13.69 5.63 -17.70
CA LYS A 181 -13.93 4.28 -18.24
C LYS A 181 -13.23 3.18 -17.44
N HIS A 182 -12.04 3.47 -16.91
CA HIS A 182 -11.25 2.53 -16.11
C HIS A 182 -11.82 2.38 -14.70
N LYS A 183 -12.40 3.45 -14.15
CA LYS A 183 -12.96 3.47 -12.78
C LYS A 183 -14.23 2.64 -12.60
N ARG A 184 -14.83 2.15 -13.71
CA ARG A 184 -16.05 1.33 -13.70
C ARG A 184 -15.80 -0.17 -13.82
N VAL A 185 -14.55 -0.59 -14.01
CA VAL A 185 -14.21 -2.02 -14.14
C VAL A 185 -14.24 -2.67 -12.76
N LEU A 186 -15.00 -3.76 -12.63
CA LEU A 186 -15.15 -4.52 -11.38
C LEU A 186 -14.72 -5.98 -11.51
N LEU A 187 -14.66 -6.51 -12.73
CA LEU A 187 -14.19 -7.86 -13.03
C LEU A 187 -13.06 -7.75 -14.04
N VAL A 188 -12.02 -8.55 -13.87
CA VAL A 188 -10.84 -8.56 -14.74
C VAL A 188 -10.40 -9.98 -15.04
N ASN A 189 -9.70 -10.16 -16.15
CA ASN A 189 -8.88 -11.34 -16.39
C ASN A 189 -7.45 -10.96 -15.96
N PRO A 190 -7.01 -11.35 -14.75
CA PRO A 190 -5.67 -11.01 -14.31
C PRO A 190 -4.64 -11.68 -15.23
N PRO A 191 -3.50 -11.04 -15.53
CA PRO A 191 -2.45 -11.59 -16.38
C PRO A 191 -1.60 -12.62 -15.61
N TYR A 192 -2.20 -13.38 -14.70
CA TYR A 192 -1.51 -14.40 -13.91
C TYR A 192 -1.76 -15.75 -14.55
N GLU A 193 -0.75 -16.61 -14.54
CA GLU A 193 -0.84 -17.94 -15.15
C GLU A 193 -2.03 -18.73 -14.58
N ASN A 194 -2.86 -19.29 -15.47
CA ASN A 194 -4.04 -20.09 -15.13
C ASN A 194 -5.08 -19.41 -14.22
N ALA A 195 -5.01 -18.09 -14.05
CA ALA A 195 -5.92 -17.40 -13.15
C ALA A 195 -7.32 -17.21 -13.76
N PRO A 196 -8.39 -17.50 -13.00
CA PRO A 196 -9.74 -17.32 -13.48
C PRO A 196 -10.11 -15.82 -13.53
N LYS A 197 -11.17 -15.52 -14.28
CA LYS A 197 -11.82 -14.22 -14.21
C LYS A 197 -12.22 -13.90 -12.77
N SER A 198 -11.68 -12.82 -12.24
CA SER A 198 -11.73 -12.48 -10.82
C SER A 198 -12.30 -11.08 -10.60
N GLY A 199 -12.80 -10.86 -9.39
CA GLY A 199 -13.16 -9.53 -8.91
C GLY A 199 -11.92 -8.65 -8.83
N LEU A 200 -12.08 -7.37 -9.12
CA LEU A 200 -10.97 -6.41 -9.13
C LEU A 200 -10.22 -6.38 -7.79
N PHE A 201 -10.93 -6.46 -6.67
CA PHE A 201 -10.33 -6.43 -5.33
C PHE A 201 -9.55 -7.70 -4.98
N ALA A 202 -9.71 -8.77 -5.75
CA ALA A 202 -8.89 -9.99 -5.69
C ALA A 202 -7.64 -9.92 -6.60
N THR A 203 -7.30 -8.72 -7.10
CA THR A 203 -6.14 -8.50 -7.99
C THR A 203 -5.36 -7.23 -7.66
N ARG A 204 -4.19 -7.07 -8.29
CA ARG A 204 -3.37 -5.85 -8.26
C ARG A 204 -3.51 -5.02 -9.54
N SER A 205 -4.58 -5.22 -10.32
CA SER A 205 -4.85 -4.47 -11.56
C SER A 205 -4.78 -2.95 -11.35
N PRO A 206 -4.20 -2.18 -12.31
CA PRO A 206 -4.16 -0.73 -12.24
C PRO A 206 -5.49 -0.05 -12.59
N VAL A 207 -6.43 -0.78 -13.20
CA VAL A 207 -7.73 -0.30 -13.67
C VAL A 207 -8.74 -0.40 -12.52
N ARG A 208 -8.78 0.61 -11.64
CA ARG A 208 -9.57 0.58 -10.39
C ARG A 208 -10.41 1.84 -10.17
N PRO A 209 -11.48 1.79 -9.35
CA PRO A 209 -12.27 2.97 -8.97
C PRO A 209 -11.41 4.12 -8.45
N ASN A 210 -10.44 3.80 -7.58
CA ASN A 210 -9.40 4.70 -7.12
C ASN A 210 -8.04 4.15 -7.64
N PRO A 211 -7.35 4.87 -8.55
CA PRO A 211 -6.13 4.39 -9.21
C PRO A 211 -4.91 4.50 -8.28
N ILE A 212 -4.97 3.90 -7.10
CA ILE A 212 -3.91 3.90 -6.09
C ILE A 212 -3.10 2.61 -6.21
N ALA A 213 -1.79 2.74 -6.29
CA ALA A 213 -0.82 1.67 -6.21
C ALA A 213 -0.09 1.72 -4.86
N ILE A 214 0.37 0.56 -4.40
CA ILE A 214 1.21 0.41 -3.21
C ILE A 214 2.37 -0.47 -3.62
N THR A 215 3.60 -0.01 -3.40
CA THR A 215 4.80 -0.80 -3.69
C THR A 215 5.78 -0.69 -2.54
N VAL A 216 6.27 -1.82 -2.06
CA VAL A 216 7.40 -1.84 -1.12
C VAL A 216 8.69 -1.67 -1.91
N VAL A 217 9.55 -0.75 -1.49
CA VAL A 217 10.85 -0.49 -2.11
C VAL A 217 11.96 -0.54 -1.07
N LYS A 218 13.13 -1.03 -1.47
CA LYS A 218 14.37 -0.94 -0.71
C LYS A 218 15.01 0.42 -0.97
N ILE A 219 15.40 1.13 0.08
CA ILE A 219 16.23 2.33 -0.03
C ILE A 219 17.65 1.90 -0.43
N LYS A 220 18.21 2.52 -1.48
CA LYS A 220 19.59 2.30 -1.91
C LYS A 220 20.50 3.44 -1.45
N GLU A 221 20.04 4.67 -1.64
CA GLU A 221 20.80 5.88 -1.33
C GLU A 221 19.84 7.03 -1.02
N VAL A 222 20.26 7.95 -0.17
CA VAL A 222 19.49 9.13 0.23
C VAL A 222 20.34 10.38 0.09
N ASP A 223 19.90 11.30 -0.75
CA ASP A 223 20.46 12.65 -0.87
C ASP A 223 19.50 13.65 -0.19
N ILE A 224 19.82 13.99 1.05
CA ILE A 224 19.01 14.92 1.87
C ILE A 224 19.10 16.35 1.34
N LEU A 225 20.23 16.73 0.74
CA LEU A 225 20.44 18.10 0.25
C LEU A 225 19.53 18.37 -0.94
N ASN A 226 19.52 17.46 -1.91
CA ASN A 226 18.72 17.53 -3.13
C ASN A 226 17.32 16.92 -2.97
N LYS A 227 17.01 16.33 -1.81
CA LYS A 227 15.74 15.66 -1.49
C LYS A 227 15.39 14.56 -2.50
N LEU A 228 16.38 13.75 -2.84
CA LEU A 228 16.25 12.65 -3.78
C LEU A 228 16.58 11.34 -3.07
N MET A 229 15.83 10.28 -3.39
CA MET A 229 16.08 8.96 -2.82
C MET A 229 16.13 7.91 -3.92
N ALA A 230 17.28 7.25 -4.09
CA ALA A 230 17.41 6.12 -5.00
C ALA A 230 16.82 4.86 -4.36
N VAL A 231 16.00 4.13 -5.10
CA VAL A 231 15.26 2.98 -4.58
C VAL A 231 15.35 1.75 -5.49
N SER A 232 14.89 0.59 -4.99
CA SER A 232 14.65 -0.58 -5.82
C SER A 232 13.58 -0.34 -6.87
N ASP A 233 13.44 -1.29 -7.79
CA ASP A 233 12.51 -1.21 -8.93
C ASP A 233 11.07 -0.97 -8.48
N LEU A 234 10.37 -0.15 -9.26
CA LEU A 234 8.94 0.18 -9.16
C LEU A 234 8.29 -0.13 -10.49
N ASP A 235 7.02 -0.56 -10.51
CA ASP A 235 6.28 -0.74 -11.77
C ASP A 235 5.58 0.56 -12.22
N SER A 236 6.34 1.66 -12.29
CA SER A 236 5.83 2.99 -12.62
C SER A 236 6.50 3.59 -13.87
N PHE A 237 5.81 4.55 -14.47
CA PHE A 237 6.37 5.38 -15.55
C PHE A 237 7.21 6.52 -14.97
N ASN A 238 8.07 7.10 -15.80
CA ASN A 238 8.76 8.34 -15.42
C ASN A 238 7.74 9.43 -15.07
N ASN A 239 8.08 10.26 -14.09
CA ASN A 239 7.27 11.35 -13.57
C ASN A 239 5.89 10.91 -13.04
N THR A 240 5.81 9.76 -12.36
CA THR A 240 4.55 9.25 -11.78
C THR A 240 4.27 9.89 -10.42
N PRO A 241 3.07 10.42 -10.15
CA PRO A 241 2.76 11.07 -8.88
C PRO A 241 2.86 10.16 -7.65
N ILE A 242 3.55 10.64 -6.63
CA ILE A 242 3.57 10.06 -5.28
C ILE A 242 2.43 10.69 -4.48
N LEU A 243 1.58 9.85 -3.90
CA LEU A 243 0.49 10.25 -3.00
C LEU A 243 0.95 10.20 -1.54
N ASP A 244 1.76 9.21 -1.19
CA ASP A 244 2.39 9.13 0.11
C ASP A 244 3.59 8.20 0.17
N ILE A 245 4.34 8.31 1.27
CA ILE A 245 5.43 7.42 1.62
C ILE A 245 5.29 7.09 3.10
N VAL A 246 5.27 5.81 3.41
CA VAL A 246 5.27 5.34 4.80
C VAL A 246 6.37 4.32 4.99
N PRO A 247 7.05 4.28 6.15
CA PRO A 247 8.03 3.25 6.41
C PRO A 247 7.41 1.86 6.38
N TYR A 248 8.16 0.87 5.88
CA TYR A 248 7.80 -0.53 6.06
C TYR A 248 8.26 -0.97 7.45
N ILE A 249 7.32 -1.38 8.29
CA ILE A 249 7.56 -1.78 9.68
C ILE A 249 7.33 -3.29 9.78
N PRO A 250 8.38 -4.13 9.94
CA PRO A 250 8.25 -5.58 9.96
C PRO A 250 7.16 -6.08 10.92
N GLN A 251 7.10 -5.52 12.13
CA GLN A 251 6.14 -5.91 13.17
C GLN A 251 4.68 -5.66 12.78
N LYS A 252 4.41 -4.81 11.79
CA LYS A 252 3.06 -4.44 11.33
C LYS A 252 2.74 -4.97 9.93
N ASP A 253 3.75 -5.00 9.07
CA ASP A 253 3.59 -5.25 7.64
C ASP A 253 3.89 -6.70 7.22
N PHE A 254 4.68 -7.41 8.02
CA PHE A 254 5.06 -8.78 7.71
C PHE A 254 3.96 -9.75 8.13
N VAL A 255 3.47 -10.54 7.18
CA VAL A 255 2.55 -11.64 7.44
C VAL A 255 3.35 -12.95 7.46
N GLU A 256 3.37 -13.62 8.61
CA GLU A 256 4.11 -14.86 8.78
C GLU A 256 3.41 -16.06 8.13
N SER A 257 2.14 -16.26 8.49
CA SER A 257 1.29 -17.35 7.97
C SER A 257 0.29 -16.81 6.96
N PHE A 258 0.29 -17.38 5.76
CA PHE A 258 -0.60 -16.97 4.69
C PHE A 258 -0.96 -18.16 3.80
N PHE A 259 -2.09 -18.03 3.10
CA PHE A 259 -2.38 -18.74 1.87
C PHE A 259 -2.77 -17.75 0.76
N VAL A 260 -2.49 -18.17 -0.46
CA VAL A 260 -2.89 -17.51 -1.71
C VAL A 260 -3.64 -18.54 -2.56
N PRO A 261 -4.40 -18.14 -3.60
CA PRO A 261 -5.01 -19.09 -4.52
C PRO A 261 -4.00 -20.09 -5.08
N SER A 262 -4.43 -21.33 -5.34
CA SER A 262 -3.55 -22.40 -5.81
C SER A 262 -2.80 -22.06 -7.10
N TYR A 263 -3.43 -21.32 -8.02
CA TYR A 263 -2.79 -20.85 -9.25
C TYR A 263 -1.65 -19.83 -9.02
N LEU A 264 -1.52 -19.26 -7.80
CA LEU A 264 -0.41 -18.40 -7.39
C LEU A 264 0.58 -19.12 -6.44
N ALA A 265 0.38 -20.41 -6.13
CA ALA A 265 1.22 -21.13 -5.17
C ALA A 265 2.70 -21.25 -5.62
N HIS A 266 2.95 -21.13 -6.93
CA HIS A 266 4.29 -21.12 -7.51
C HIS A 266 5.02 -19.78 -7.34
N TRP A 267 4.33 -18.72 -6.91
CA TRP A 267 4.95 -17.41 -6.74
C TRP A 267 5.92 -17.39 -5.54
N PRO A 268 6.97 -16.56 -5.62
CA PRO A 268 7.90 -16.41 -4.52
C PRO A 268 7.20 -15.98 -3.22
N LYS A 269 7.75 -16.43 -2.09
CA LYS A 269 7.20 -16.11 -0.77
C LYS A 269 7.66 -14.75 -0.24
N TYR A 270 8.68 -14.16 -0.85
CA TYR A 270 9.34 -12.93 -0.38
C TYR A 270 9.64 -11.98 -1.54
N PHE A 271 9.63 -10.68 -1.24
CA PHE A 271 10.01 -9.60 -2.15
C PHE A 271 11.38 -9.80 -2.80
N GLN A 272 12.35 -10.30 -2.04
CA GLN A 272 13.71 -10.49 -2.50
C GLN A 272 13.82 -11.58 -3.58
N ASP A 273 12.94 -12.57 -3.56
CA ASP A 273 13.05 -13.74 -4.43
C ASP A 273 12.57 -13.46 -5.86
N ILE A 274 11.70 -12.47 -6.05
CA ILE A 274 11.36 -11.94 -7.38
C ILE A 274 12.63 -11.59 -8.16
N LYS A 275 13.61 -10.94 -7.50
CA LYS A 275 14.84 -10.49 -8.17
C LYS A 275 15.80 -11.62 -8.52
N LYS A 276 15.71 -12.76 -7.82
CA LYS A 276 16.50 -13.96 -8.14
C LYS A 276 15.91 -14.66 -9.35
N GLU A 277 14.60 -14.84 -9.42
CA GLU A 277 13.94 -15.52 -10.54
C GLU A 277 14.09 -14.75 -11.87
N PHE A 278 13.91 -13.42 -11.87
CA PHE A 278 14.13 -12.62 -13.08
C PHE A 278 15.60 -12.63 -13.55
N LYS A 279 16.57 -12.74 -12.62
CA LYS A 279 17.99 -12.92 -12.98
C LYS A 279 18.27 -14.30 -13.57
N ILE A 280 17.61 -15.34 -13.06
CA ILE A 280 17.75 -16.71 -13.56
C ILE A 280 17.14 -16.83 -14.96
N GLN A 281 15.91 -16.32 -15.18
CA GLN A 281 15.27 -16.35 -16.51
C GLN A 281 16.07 -15.59 -17.57
N LYS A 282 16.65 -14.43 -17.25
CA LYS A 282 17.53 -13.70 -18.20
C LYS A 282 18.80 -14.47 -18.56
N ARG A 283 19.31 -15.32 -17.67
CA ARG A 283 20.54 -16.10 -17.89
C ARG A 283 20.30 -17.35 -18.76
N PHE A 284 19.08 -17.86 -18.78
CA PHE A 284 18.66 -18.96 -19.67
C PHE A 284 18.23 -18.49 -21.07
N LEU A 285 17.88 -17.20 -21.22
CA LEU A 285 17.55 -16.58 -22.52
C LEU A 285 18.78 -15.96 -23.22
N SER A 286 19.97 -16.10 -22.65
CA SER A 286 21.23 -15.58 -23.20
C SER A 286 22.25 -16.68 -23.50
N ILE A 287 21.78 -17.90 -23.82
CA ILE A 287 22.59 -19.02 -24.33
C ILE A 287 22.07 -19.36 -25.72
#